data_AF-A0AAD6L277-F1
#
_entry.id   AF-A0AAD6L277-F1
#
_cell.length_a   1.000
_cell.length_b   1.000
_cell.length_c   1.000
_cell.angle_alpha   90.00
_cell.angle_beta   90.00
_cell.angle_gamma   90.00
#
_symmetry.space_group_name_H-M   'P 1'
#
loop_
_entity.id
_entity.type
_entity.pdbx_description
1 polymer ?
#
loop_
_entity_poly.entity_id
_entity_poly.type
_entity_poly.pdbx_seq_one_letter_code
_entity_poly.pdbx_strand_id
1 'polypeptide(L)'
;MMINSIASSAHIVFSSTIPRYLSLGATDMISKMFVVDPMRRMTMPEIHQHPWFHAHLPRYLDVPLPDTMQHAKKIDEEIFQEVIKLGFDGKQLTESIQ
;
A
#
# COMPACT_ATOMS: atom_id res chain seq x y z
N MET A 1 -5.21 28.07 31.19
CA MET A 1 -4.10 27.10 31.16
C MET A 1 -4.70 25.70 31.21
N MET A 2 -4.38 24.87 30.22
CA MET A 2 -4.52 23.40 30.16
C MET A 2 -5.98 22.88 30.21
N ILE A 3 -6.52 22.28 29.16
CA ILE A 3 -6.09 20.97 28.66
C ILE A 3 -6.49 20.77 27.19
N ASN A 4 -5.56 21.01 26.27
CA ASN A 4 -5.52 20.28 25.01
C ASN A 4 -5.20 18.81 25.35
N SER A 5 -6.22 18.00 25.59
CA SER A 5 -6.05 16.55 25.84
C SER A 5 -7.08 15.73 25.05
N ILE A 6 -7.18 16.01 23.76
CA ILE A 6 -7.85 15.15 22.78
C ILE A 6 -6.86 14.41 21.87
N ALA A 7 -5.56 14.58 22.08
CA ALA A 7 -4.51 13.91 21.31
C ALA A 7 -4.19 12.47 21.78
N SER A 8 -4.78 11.99 22.88
CA SER A 8 -4.47 10.68 23.48
C SER A 8 -5.65 9.71 23.54
N SER A 9 -6.64 9.84 22.65
CA SER A 9 -7.84 8.98 22.64
C SER A 9 -7.97 8.09 21.39
N ALA A 10 -7.10 8.25 20.40
CA ALA A 10 -7.13 7.49 19.15
C ALA A 10 -6.77 6.01 19.29
N HIS A 11 -5.88 5.67 20.23
CA HIS A 11 -5.44 4.29 20.44
C HIS A 11 -6.49 3.41 21.12
N ILE A 12 -7.51 4.01 21.76
CA ILE A 12 -8.46 3.29 22.62
C ILE A 12 -9.74 2.89 21.87
N VAL A 13 -10.20 3.72 20.91
CA VAL A 13 -11.54 3.55 20.29
C VAL A 13 -11.70 2.26 19.47
N PHE A 14 -10.62 1.75 18.84
CA PHE A 14 -10.73 0.48 18.11
C PHE A 14 -10.76 -0.74 19.03
N SER A 15 -10.03 -0.75 20.15
CA SER A 15 -9.95 -1.92 21.03
C SER A 15 -11.30 -2.35 21.62
N SER A 16 -12.23 -1.41 21.83
CA SER A 16 -13.57 -1.68 22.38
C SER A 16 -14.59 -2.22 21.36
N THR A 17 -14.26 -2.19 20.06
CA THR A 17 -15.20 -2.50 18.97
C THR A 17 -14.75 -3.70 18.12
N ILE A 18 -13.57 -4.25 18.38
CA ILE A 18 -13.03 -5.40 17.64
C ILE A 18 -13.76 -6.68 18.06
N PRO A 19 -14.42 -7.38 17.13
CA PRO A 19 -15.13 -8.60 17.47
C PRO A 19 -14.19 -9.73 17.89
N ARG A 20 -14.62 -10.51 18.91
CA ARG A 20 -13.85 -11.64 19.45
C ARG A 20 -13.58 -12.78 18.44
N TYR A 21 -14.29 -12.80 17.31
CA TYR A 21 -14.09 -13.79 16.26
C TYR A 21 -12.90 -13.50 15.35
N LEU A 22 -12.29 -12.31 15.44
CA LEU A 22 -11.11 -11.98 14.66
C LEU A 22 -9.86 -12.61 15.27
N SER A 23 -9.02 -13.19 14.41
CA SER A 23 -7.71 -13.70 14.81
C SER A 23 -6.85 -12.57 15.38
N LEU A 24 -5.92 -12.90 16.28
CA LEU A 24 -4.99 -11.92 16.87
C LEU A 24 -4.20 -11.16 15.80
N GLY A 25 -3.77 -11.85 14.72
CA GLY A 25 -3.07 -11.22 13.60
C GLY A 25 -3.93 -10.21 12.84
N ALA A 26 -5.22 -10.51 12.61
CA ALA A 26 -6.15 -9.56 11.98
C ALA A 26 -6.33 -8.31 12.86
N THR A 27 -6.56 -8.53 14.15
CA THR A 27 -6.74 -7.47 15.16
C THR A 27 -5.53 -6.55 15.24
N ASP A 28 -4.31 -7.11 15.27
CA ASP A 28 -3.07 -6.34 15.29
C ASP A 28 -2.91 -5.48 14.03
N MET A 29 -3.11 -6.08 12.85
CA MET A 29 -2.96 -5.36 11.58
C MET A 29 -3.97 -4.22 11.45
N ILE A 30 -5.26 -4.49 11.72
CA ILE A 30 -6.34 -3.47 11.68
C ILE A 30 -6.04 -2.33 12.64
N SER A 31 -5.60 -2.65 13.87
CA SER A 31 -5.29 -1.61 14.88
C SER A 31 -4.17 -0.67 14.44
N LYS A 32 -3.18 -1.18 13.69
CA LYS A 32 -2.07 -0.37 13.15
C LYS A 32 -2.44 0.38 11.86
N MET A 33 -3.42 -0.10 11.10
CA MET A 33 -3.95 0.61 9.92
C MET A 33 -4.85 1.80 10.29
N PHE A 34 -5.66 1.67 11.33
CA PHE A 34 -6.62 2.71 11.74
C PHE A 34 -6.09 3.65 12.84
N VAL A 35 -4.82 4.06 12.73
CA VAL A 35 -4.20 5.05 13.64
C VAL A 35 -4.53 6.47 13.16
N VAL A 36 -4.96 7.33 14.10
CA VAL A 36 -5.31 8.74 13.82
C VAL A 36 -4.08 9.54 13.39
N ASP A 37 -2.95 9.33 14.05
CA ASP A 37 -1.68 9.93 13.67
C ASP A 37 -1.13 9.24 12.41
N PRO A 38 -1.04 9.94 11.25
CA PRO A 38 -0.55 9.34 10.02
C PRO A 38 0.93 8.96 10.09
N MET A 39 1.75 9.61 10.93
CA MET A 39 3.17 9.29 11.09
C MET A 39 3.39 7.98 11.84
N ARG A 40 2.36 7.50 12.54
CA ARG A 40 2.37 6.24 13.30
C ARG A 40 1.53 5.16 12.64
N ARG A 41 0.87 5.46 11.52
CA ARG A 41 0.03 4.53 10.79
C ARG A 41 0.90 3.56 10.00
N MET A 42 0.51 2.29 10.00
CA MET A 42 1.17 1.26 9.21
C MET A 42 1.20 1.63 7.72
N THR A 43 2.37 1.48 7.12
CA THR A 43 2.67 1.75 5.71
C THR A 43 2.45 0.51 4.83
N MET A 44 2.34 0.68 3.51
CA MET A 44 2.15 -0.45 2.60
C MET A 44 3.27 -1.51 2.67
N PRO A 45 4.56 -1.15 2.75
CA PRO A 45 5.63 -2.14 2.96
C PRO A 45 5.47 -2.94 4.25
N GLU A 46 5.05 -2.30 5.35
CA GLU A 46 4.81 -2.97 6.63
C GLU A 46 3.58 -3.89 6.57
N ILE A 47 2.54 -3.50 5.83
CA ILE A 47 1.36 -4.35 5.54
C ILE A 47 1.79 -5.60 4.78
N HIS A 48 2.57 -5.43 3.71
CA HIS A 48 3.06 -6.54 2.91
C HIS A 48 3.85 -7.52 3.78
N GLN A 49 4.73 -7.04 4.66
CA GLN A 49 5.53 -7.90 5.55
C GLN A 49 4.73 -8.56 6.69
N HIS A 50 3.47 -8.15 6.91
CA HIS A 50 2.71 -8.63 8.06
C HIS A 50 2.29 -10.10 7.89
N PRO A 51 2.54 -10.99 8.87
CA PRO A 51 2.27 -12.43 8.74
C PRO A 51 0.80 -12.76 8.41
N TRP A 52 -0.14 -11.97 8.93
CA TRP A 52 -1.56 -12.15 8.63
C TRP A 52 -1.90 -11.86 7.17
N PHE A 53 -1.20 -10.92 6.53
CA PHE A 53 -1.39 -10.57 5.12
C PHE A 53 -0.91 -11.72 4.21
N HIS A 54 0.23 -12.34 4.54
CA HIS A 54 0.82 -13.41 3.75
C HIS A 54 0.14 -14.77 3.88
N ALA A 55 -0.57 -15.04 4.98
CA ALA A 55 -1.08 -16.38 5.31
C ALA A 55 -1.92 -17.04 4.19
N HIS A 56 -2.64 -16.24 3.38
CA HIS A 56 -3.45 -16.73 2.27
C HIS A 56 -3.31 -15.84 1.03
N LEU A 57 -2.13 -15.22 0.82
CA LEU A 57 -1.91 -14.32 -0.30
C LEU A 57 -1.84 -15.12 -1.62
N PRO A 58 -2.73 -14.90 -2.59
CA PRO A 58 -2.63 -15.50 -3.90
C PRO A 58 -1.32 -15.13 -4.59
N ARG A 59 -0.71 -16.06 -5.35
CA ARG A 59 0.61 -15.87 -6.00
C ARG A 59 0.69 -14.65 -6.91
N TYR A 60 -0.40 -14.28 -7.58
CA TYR A 60 -0.42 -13.11 -8.47
C TYR A 60 -0.40 -11.78 -7.72
N LEU A 61 -0.64 -11.79 -6.40
CA LEU A 61 -0.49 -10.64 -5.50
C LEU A 61 0.84 -10.66 -4.75
N ASP A 62 1.50 -11.82 -4.68
CA ASP A 62 2.84 -11.99 -4.10
C ASP A 62 3.94 -11.62 -5.12
N VAL A 63 3.78 -10.46 -5.75
CA VAL A 63 4.76 -9.90 -6.67
C VAL A 63 5.65 -8.96 -5.86
N PRO A 64 6.98 -9.13 -5.88
CA PRO A 64 7.89 -8.17 -5.27
C PRO A 64 7.54 -6.77 -5.76
N LEU A 65 7.53 -5.78 -4.85
CA LEU A 65 7.32 -4.39 -5.23
C LEU A 65 8.28 -4.08 -6.40
N PRO A 66 7.77 -3.62 -7.56
CA PRO A 66 8.62 -3.36 -8.70
C PRO A 66 9.69 -2.37 -8.26
N ASP A 67 10.96 -2.70 -8.44
CA ASP A 67 12.03 -1.71 -8.38
C ASP A 67 11.81 -0.80 -9.59
N THR A 68 11.04 0.27 -9.40
CA THR A 68 10.63 1.18 -10.47
C THR A 68 11.84 1.77 -11.20
N MET A 69 12.98 1.86 -10.51
CA MET A 69 14.24 2.35 -11.07
C MET A 69 14.92 1.34 -12.02
N GLN A 70 14.71 0.03 -11.84
CA GLN A 70 15.30 -0.99 -12.72
C GLN A 70 14.46 -1.22 -13.99
N HIS A 71 13.13 -1.15 -13.87
CA HIS A 71 12.22 -1.35 -15.00
C HIS A 71 12.25 -0.19 -16.02
N ALA A 72 12.67 1.01 -15.60
CA ALA A 72 12.78 2.18 -16.49
C ALA A 72 13.91 2.09 -17.54
N LYS A 73 14.79 1.07 -17.47
CA LYS A 73 15.99 1.02 -18.33
C LYS A 73 15.72 0.55 -19.76
N LYS A 74 14.55 -0.02 -20.05
CA LYS A 74 14.22 -0.54 -21.38
C LYS A 74 12.75 -0.34 -21.67
N ILE A 75 12.45 0.26 -22.83
CA ILE A 75 11.09 0.35 -23.34
C ILE A 75 10.65 -1.06 -23.77
N ASP A 76 9.51 -1.49 -23.23
CA ASP A 76 8.84 -2.70 -23.68
C ASP A 76 8.04 -2.38 -24.95
N GLU A 77 8.43 -2.98 -26.07
CA GLU A 77 7.83 -2.70 -27.38
C GLU A 77 6.37 -3.15 -27.45
N GLU A 78 5.99 -4.22 -26.76
CA GLU A 78 4.60 -4.69 -26.76
C GLU A 78 3.69 -3.66 -26.06
N ILE A 79 4.13 -3.18 -24.91
CA ILE A 79 3.43 -2.13 -24.16
C ILE A 79 3.40 -0.83 -24.97
N PHE A 80 4.50 -0.46 -25.63
CA PHE A 80 4.59 0.74 -26.46
C PHE A 80 3.55 0.72 -27.59
N GLN A 81 3.40 -0.42 -28.28
CA GLN A 81 2.39 -0.58 -29.33
C GLN A 81 0.96 -0.51 -28.78
N GLU A 82 0.68 -1.09 -27.61
CA GLU A 82 -0.63 -0.96 -26.97
C GLU A 82 -0.95 0.50 -26.61
N VAL A 83 0.02 1.25 -26.12
CA VAL A 83 -0.18 2.68 -25.81
C VAL A 83 -0.45 3.49 -27.08
N ILE A 84 0.22 3.20 -28.20
CA ILE A 84 -0.11 3.82 -29.49
C ILE A 84 -1.54 3.50 -29.92
N LYS A 85 -2.00 2.25 -29.75
CA LYS A 85 -3.39 1.86 -30.06
C LYS A 85 -4.43 2.62 -29.24
N LEU A 86 -4.08 3.05 -28.03
CA LEU A 86 -4.92 3.91 -27.18
C LEU A 86 -5.00 5.36 -27.68
N GLY A 87 -4.24 5.73 -28.72
CA GLY A 87 -4.29 7.03 -29.38
C GLY A 87 -3.18 8.00 -28.98
N PHE A 88 -2.15 7.53 -28.27
CA PHE A 88 -0.99 8.35 -27.92
C PHE A 88 0.00 8.44 -29.11
N ASP A 89 0.63 9.61 -29.27
CA ASP A 89 1.66 9.80 -30.30
C ASP A 89 2.98 9.13 -29.90
N GLY A 90 3.51 8.30 -30.79
CA GLY A 90 4.72 7.52 -30.53
C GLY A 90 5.98 8.38 -30.35
N LYS A 91 6.08 9.55 -31.02
CA LYS A 91 7.24 10.44 -30.86
C LYS A 91 7.20 11.09 -29.48
N GLN A 92 6.06 11.64 -29.10
CA GLN A 92 5.85 12.22 -27.76
C GLN A 92 6.09 11.20 -26.65
N LEU A 93 5.63 9.95 -26.83
CA LEU A 93 5.82 8.88 -25.86
C LEU A 93 7.31 8.54 -25.67
N THR A 94 8.06 8.46 -26.77
CA THR A 94 9.52 8.20 -26.73
C THR A 94 10.25 9.32 -26.00
N GLU A 95 9.93 10.58 -26.34
CA GLU A 95 10.53 11.77 -25.72
C GLU A 95 10.21 11.90 -24.22
N SER A 96 9.06 11.40 -23.77
CA SER A 96 8.65 11.50 -22.36
C SER A 96 9.27 10.44 -21.45
N ILE A 97 9.81 9.36 -22.03
CA ILE A 97 10.36 8.21 -21.29
C ILE A 97 11.90 8.25 -21.23
N GLN A 98 12.57 8.94 -22.16
CA GLN A 98 14.02 9.21 -22.14
C GLN A 98 14.40 10.34 -21.18
#